data_AF-A0A285CJV6-F1
#
_entry.id   AF-A0A285CJV6-F1
#
_cell.length_a   1.000
_cell.length_b   1.000
_cell.length_c   1.000
_cell.angle_alpha   90.00
_cell.angle_beta   90.00
_cell.angle_gamma   90.00
#
_symmetry.space_group_name_H-M   'P 1'
#
loop_
_entity.id
_entity.type
_entity.pdbx_description
1 polymer ?
#
loop_
_entity_poly.entity_id
_entity_poly.type
_entity_poly.pdbx_seq_one_letter_code
_entity_poly.pdbx_strand_id
1 'polypeptide(L)'
;MRPRKYTDEQVSGLTQKLAEYIEKTEIPILAEFAYLNDINRQTLYDYEEFSSLIKKAIDKKEAQLEKKALKGEVNHTMAIFSLKQLGWKDKQETNINLNVNELSDEEIEELLKEE
;
A
#
# COMPACT_ATOMS: atom_id res chain seq x y z
N MET A 1 22.35 8.23 6.35
CA MET A 1 23.19 7.08 5.92
C MET A 1 23.01 6.96 4.41
N ARG A 2 24.07 6.88 3.59
CA ARG A 2 23.91 6.62 2.14
C ARG A 2 23.59 5.13 1.92
N PRO A 3 22.61 4.76 1.08
CA PRO A 3 22.32 3.36 0.78
C PRO A 3 23.57 2.63 0.27
N ARG A 4 23.75 1.37 0.67
CA ARG A 4 24.77 0.50 0.06
C ARG A 4 24.43 0.37 -1.43
N LYS A 5 25.41 0.66 -2.30
CA LYS A 5 25.29 0.33 -3.73
C LYS A 5 25.56 -1.16 -3.91
N TYR A 6 24.59 -1.86 -4.44
CA TYR A 6 24.70 -3.26 -4.87
C TYR A 6 25.27 -3.34 -6.27
N THR A 7 26.03 -4.40 -6.51
CA THR A 7 26.52 -4.78 -7.84
C THR A 7 25.41 -5.46 -8.65
N ASP A 8 25.53 -5.44 -9.98
CA ASP A 8 24.54 -6.05 -10.88
C ASP A 8 24.32 -7.55 -10.59
N GLU A 9 25.37 -8.27 -10.20
CA GLU A 9 25.29 -9.68 -9.79
C GLU A 9 24.44 -9.85 -8.52
N GLN A 10 24.60 -8.96 -7.54
CA GLN A 10 23.80 -8.99 -6.31
C GLN A 10 22.34 -8.63 -6.59
N VAL A 11 22.10 -7.63 -7.45
CA VAL A 11 20.74 -7.25 -7.86
C VAL A 11 20.06 -8.41 -8.57
N SER A 12 20.73 -9.05 -9.53
CA SER A 12 20.23 -10.23 -10.23
C SER A 12 19.92 -11.39 -9.27
N GLY A 13 20.83 -11.67 -8.32
CA GLY A 13 20.60 -12.69 -7.29
C GLY A 13 19.40 -12.38 -6.39
N LEU A 14 19.22 -11.12 -5.99
CA LEU A 14 18.05 -10.67 -5.22
C LEU A 14 16.76 -10.74 -6.04
N THR A 15 16.81 -10.46 -7.34
CA THR A 15 15.66 -10.54 -8.26
C THR A 15 15.15 -11.98 -8.33
N GLN A 16 16.04 -12.94 -8.50
CA GLN A 16 15.66 -14.36 -8.50
C GLN A 16 15.06 -14.78 -7.16
N LYS A 17 15.70 -14.41 -6.04
CA LYS A 17 15.18 -14.70 -4.70
C LYS A 17 13.80 -14.08 -4.46
N LEU A 18 13.58 -12.84 -4.91
CA LEU A 18 12.30 -12.17 -4.78
C LEU A 18 11.22 -12.88 -5.59
N ALA A 19 11.53 -13.27 -6.83
CA ALA A 19 10.61 -14.04 -7.67
C ALA A 19 10.21 -15.38 -7.01
N GLU A 20 11.18 -16.13 -6.48
CA GLU A 20 10.92 -17.38 -5.77
C GLU A 20 10.11 -17.17 -4.48
N TYR A 21 10.43 -16.11 -3.72
CA TYR A 21 9.70 -15.75 -2.51
C TYR A 21 8.24 -15.41 -2.83
N ILE A 22 7.98 -14.63 -3.89
CA ILE A 22 6.63 -14.31 -4.33
C ILE A 22 5.88 -15.57 -4.73
N GLU A 23 6.52 -16.54 -5.36
CA GLU A 23 5.85 -17.80 -5.76
C GLU A 23 5.49 -18.65 -4.54
N LYS A 24 6.45 -18.89 -3.66
CA LYS A 24 6.33 -19.80 -2.50
C LYS A 24 5.49 -19.22 -1.36
N THR A 25 5.46 -17.89 -1.22
CA THR A 25 4.77 -17.22 -0.11
C THR A 25 3.34 -16.89 -0.50
N GLU A 26 2.40 -17.26 0.35
CA GLU A 26 0.98 -17.04 0.08
C GLU A 26 0.64 -15.54 0.12
N ILE A 27 1.00 -14.83 1.19
CA ILE A 27 0.83 -13.39 1.32
C ILE A 27 2.23 -12.75 1.35
N PRO A 28 2.80 -12.35 0.20
CA PRO A 28 4.16 -11.82 0.16
C PRO A 28 4.25 -10.45 0.85
N ILE A 29 5.28 -10.24 1.66
CA ILE A 29 5.53 -9.00 2.38
C ILE A 29 6.94 -8.50 2.06
N LEU A 30 7.06 -7.39 1.34
CA LEU A 30 8.36 -6.85 0.91
C LEU A 30 9.30 -6.51 2.09
N ALA A 31 8.73 -6.09 3.22
CA ALA A 31 9.51 -5.84 4.44
C ALA A 31 10.11 -7.13 5.03
N GLU A 32 9.36 -8.24 4.98
CA GLU A 32 9.85 -9.55 5.42
C GLU A 32 10.95 -10.04 4.46
N PHE A 33 10.73 -9.94 3.15
CA PHE A 33 11.75 -10.30 2.16
C PHE A 33 13.06 -9.54 2.41
N ALA A 34 12.98 -8.22 2.66
CA ALA A 34 14.14 -7.40 2.94
C ALA A 34 14.87 -7.85 4.22
N TYR A 35 14.12 -8.13 5.28
CA TYR A 35 14.64 -8.67 6.54
C TYR A 35 15.36 -10.02 6.34
N LEU A 36 14.75 -10.96 5.61
CA LEU A 36 15.32 -12.29 5.36
C LEU A 36 16.58 -12.27 4.49
N ASN A 37 16.78 -11.23 3.70
CA ASN A 37 17.93 -11.08 2.80
C ASN A 37 18.97 -10.08 3.32
N ASP A 38 18.83 -9.59 4.55
CA ASP A 38 19.72 -8.60 5.17
C ASP A 38 19.93 -7.34 4.30
N ILE A 39 18.83 -6.86 3.70
CA ILE A 39 18.82 -5.62 2.92
C ILE A 39 17.87 -4.60 3.52
N ASN A 40 18.12 -3.32 3.27
CA ASN A 40 17.14 -2.29 3.59
C ASN A 40 15.96 -2.41 2.61
N ARG A 41 14.73 -2.31 3.10
CA ARG A 41 13.53 -2.35 2.24
C ARG A 41 13.55 -1.29 1.14
N GLN A 42 14.15 -0.13 1.40
CA GLN A 42 14.29 0.95 0.42
C GLN A 42 15.08 0.50 -0.81
N THR A 43 16.04 -0.42 -0.66
CA THR A 43 16.80 -1.00 -1.78
C THR A 43 15.88 -1.63 -2.83
N LEU A 44 14.74 -2.22 -2.44
CA LEU A 44 13.80 -2.77 -3.41
C LEU A 44 13.20 -1.70 -4.31
N TYR A 45 13.04 -0.47 -3.82
CA TYR A 45 12.48 0.65 -4.58
C TYR A 45 13.54 1.49 -5.30
N ASP A 46 14.80 1.38 -4.88
CA ASP A 46 15.91 2.14 -5.46
C ASP A 46 16.39 1.59 -6.82
N TYR A 47 16.02 0.34 -7.14
CA TYR A 47 16.46 -0.39 -8.33
C TYR A 47 15.26 -0.78 -9.21
N GLU A 48 15.29 -0.39 -10.48
CA GLU A 48 14.16 -0.59 -11.40
C GLU A 48 13.91 -2.08 -11.73
N GLU A 49 14.94 -2.92 -11.61
CA GLU A 49 14.91 -4.35 -11.85
C GLU A 49 13.87 -5.07 -10.98
N PHE A 50 13.61 -4.54 -9.78
CA PHE A 50 12.62 -5.10 -8.86
C PHE A 50 11.20 -4.59 -9.13
N SER A 51 11.01 -3.55 -9.93
CA SER A 51 9.72 -2.86 -10.07
C SER A 51 8.58 -3.76 -10.52
N SER A 52 8.84 -4.65 -11.49
CA SER A 52 7.86 -5.61 -12.00
C SER A 52 7.49 -6.66 -10.96
N LEU A 53 8.47 -7.17 -10.22
CA LEU A 53 8.26 -8.14 -9.14
C LEU A 53 7.56 -7.53 -7.94
N ILE A 54 7.85 -6.27 -7.61
CA ILE A 54 7.15 -5.52 -6.56
C ILE A 54 5.66 -5.41 -6.90
N LYS A 55 5.32 -5.03 -8.14
CA LYS A 55 3.92 -4.98 -8.60
C LYS A 55 3.27 -6.36 -8.47
N LYS A 56 3.91 -7.41 -8.98
CA LYS A 56 3.41 -8.79 -8.85
C LYS A 56 3.20 -9.21 -7.39
N ALA A 57 4.10 -8.82 -6.49
CA ALA A 57 3.96 -9.10 -5.05
C ALA A 57 2.75 -8.39 -4.45
N ILE A 58 2.55 -7.11 -4.80
CA ILE A 58 1.40 -6.31 -4.35
C ILE A 58 0.11 -6.94 -4.85
N ASP A 59 -0.01 -7.22 -6.15
CA ASP A 59 -1.20 -7.83 -6.76
C ASP A 59 -1.54 -9.18 -6.10
N LYS A 60 -0.53 -10.03 -5.86
CA LYS A 60 -0.71 -11.31 -5.17
C LYS A 60 -1.19 -11.09 -3.73
N LYS A 61 -0.57 -10.16 -3.00
CA LYS A 61 -0.94 -9.84 -1.62
C LYS A 61 -2.39 -9.36 -1.54
N GLU A 62 -2.81 -8.46 -2.43
CA GLU A 62 -4.19 -7.96 -2.48
C GLU A 62 -5.19 -9.08 -2.70
N ALA A 63 -4.99 -9.87 -3.77
CA ALA A 63 -5.88 -10.99 -4.11
C ALA A 63 -6.01 -12.02 -2.97
N GLN A 64 -4.91 -12.31 -2.27
CA GLN A 64 -4.91 -13.29 -1.18
C GLN A 64 -5.54 -12.72 0.08
N LEU A 65 -5.31 -11.46 0.43
CA LEU A 65 -5.97 -10.81 1.56
C LEU A 65 -7.48 -10.76 1.37
N GLU A 66 -7.95 -10.39 0.18
CA GLU A 66 -9.38 -10.35 -0.14
C GLU A 66 -10.00 -11.76 -0.06
N LYS A 67 -9.42 -12.72 -0.78
CA LYS A 67 -9.91 -14.10 -0.81
C LYS A 67 -10.00 -14.72 0.58
N LYS A 68 -8.97 -14.51 1.41
CA LYS A 68 -8.94 -15.06 2.77
C LYS A 68 -9.84 -14.34 3.73
N ALA A 69 -9.97 -13.02 3.61
CA ALA A 69 -10.92 -12.25 4.41
C ALA A 69 -12.35 -12.73 4.13
N LEU A 70 -12.73 -12.91 2.86
CA LEU A 70 -14.05 -13.42 2.48
C LEU A 70 -14.37 -14.80 3.06
N LYS A 71 -13.35 -15.63 3.31
CA LYS A 71 -13.49 -16.96 3.92
C LYS A 71 -13.38 -16.97 5.44
N GLY A 72 -13.06 -15.83 6.06
CA GLY A 72 -12.76 -15.74 7.49
C GLY A 72 -11.45 -16.40 7.91
N GLU A 73 -10.53 -16.67 6.98
CA GLU A 73 -9.22 -17.28 7.24
C GLU A 73 -8.19 -16.29 7.80
N VAL A 74 -8.47 -15.00 7.70
CA VAL A 74 -7.68 -13.91 8.30
C VAL A 74 -8.60 -12.95 9.05
N ASN A 75 -8.02 -12.19 9.99
CA ASN A 75 -8.76 -11.13 10.65
C ASN A 75 -9.15 -10.03 9.64
N HIS A 76 -10.45 -9.79 9.48
CA HIS A 76 -11.00 -8.83 8.52
C HIS A 76 -10.45 -7.42 8.73
N THR A 77 -10.37 -6.95 9.98
CA THR A 77 -9.82 -5.63 10.32
C THR A 77 -8.36 -5.53 9.88
N MET A 78 -7.55 -6.57 10.12
CA MET A 78 -6.15 -6.59 9.69
C MET A 78 -6.00 -6.66 8.17
N ALA A 79 -6.89 -7.38 7.48
CA ALA A 79 -6.93 -7.40 6.02
C ALA A 79 -7.23 -6.00 5.46
N ILE A 80 -8.23 -5.29 6.01
CA ILE A 80 -8.56 -3.91 5.65
C ILE A 80 -7.37 -2.97 5.89
N PHE A 81 -6.75 -3.03 7.07
CA PHE A 81 -5.56 -2.21 7.35
C PHE A 81 -4.42 -2.50 6.36
N SER A 82 -4.19 -3.78 6.04
CA SER A 82 -3.15 -4.18 5.10
C SER A 82 -3.41 -3.69 3.69
N LEU A 83 -4.65 -3.75 3.21
CA LEU A 83 -5.07 -3.22 1.90
C LEU A 83 -4.93 -1.68 1.85
N LYS A 84 -5.28 -0.98 2.94
CA LYS A 84 -5.09 0.47 3.03
C LYS A 84 -3.62 0.89 2.90
N GLN A 85 -2.69 0.10 3.47
CA GLN A 85 -1.24 0.35 3.29
C GLN A 85 -0.77 0.17 1.83
N LEU A 86 -1.55 -0.54 0.99
CA LEU A 86 -1.29 -0.71 -0.44
C LEU A 86 -1.95 0.39 -1.30
N GLY A 87 -2.67 1.33 -0.68
CA GLY A 87 -3.29 2.47 -1.35
C GLY A 87 -4.81 2.41 -1.43
N TRP A 88 -5.45 1.36 -0.90
CA TRP A 88 -6.91 1.30 -0.84
C TRP A 88 -7.45 2.39 0.09
N LYS A 89 -8.55 3.01 -0.32
CA LYS A 89 -9.21 4.06 0.46
C LYS A 89 -10.68 3.73 0.58
N ASP A 90 -11.22 3.92 1.78
CA ASP A 90 -12.66 3.86 1.97
C ASP A 90 -13.28 5.08 1.31
N LYS A 91 -14.32 4.87 0.51
CA LYS A 91 -15.14 5.97 0.00
C LYS A 91 -16.05 6.44 1.14
N GLN A 92 -15.91 7.69 1.54
CA GLN A 92 -16.83 8.34 2.48
C GLN A 92 -17.80 9.22 1.69
N GLU A 93 -19.10 9.01 1.90
CA GLU A 93 -20.15 9.90 1.41
C GLU A 93 -20.73 10.64 2.61
N THR A 94 -20.51 11.96 2.67
CA THR A 94 -21.03 12.81 3.74
C THR A 94 -22.18 13.64 3.17
N ASN A 95 -23.41 13.33 3.58
CA ASN A 95 -24.56 14.19 3.30
C ASN A 95 -24.54 15.35 4.29
N ILE A 96 -24.05 16.52 3.86
CA ILE A 96 -24.11 17.74 4.66
C ILE A 96 -25.50 18.34 4.47
N ASN A 97 -26.41 18.07 5.39
CA ASN A 97 -27.67 18.80 5.49
C ASN A 97 -27.40 20.13 6.21
N LEU A 98 -27.03 21.18 5.46
CA LEU A 98 -26.97 22.53 5.99
C LEU A 98 -28.39 23.02 6.26
N ASN A 99 -28.75 23.22 7.53
CA ASN A 99 -29.97 23.91 7.89
C ASN A 99 -29.72 25.41 7.75
N VAL A 100 -30.05 25.98 6.59
CA VAL A 100 -29.77 27.40 6.23
C VAL A 100 -30.53 28.40 7.12
N ASN A 101 -31.33 27.94 8.08
CA ASN A 101 -32.11 28.80 8.98
C ASN A 101 -31.34 29.27 10.24
N GLU A 102 -30.08 28.87 10.42
CA GLU A 102 -29.26 29.25 11.59
C GLU A 102 -28.02 30.12 11.23
N LEU A 103 -27.82 30.43 9.96
CA LEU A 103 -26.75 31.32 9.51
C LEU A 103 -27.28 32.76 9.49
N SER A 104 -26.54 33.68 10.09
CA SER A 104 -26.76 35.11 9.94
C SER A 104 -26.41 35.57 8.52
N ASP A 105 -27.04 36.64 8.03
CA ASP A 105 -26.80 37.18 6.68
C ASP A 105 -25.31 37.50 6.42
N GLU A 106 -24.56 37.83 7.47
CA GLU A 106 -23.12 38.11 7.43
C GLU A 106 -22.28 36.86 7.08
N GLU A 107 -22.66 35.69 7.59
CA GLU A 107 -21.95 34.42 7.37
C GLU A 107 -22.19 33.86 5.96
N ILE A 108 -23.34 34.19 5.36
CA ILE A 108 -23.67 33.83 3.97
C ILE A 108 -22.86 34.69 2.99
N GLU A 109 -22.66 35.98 3.28
CA GLU A 109 -21.84 36.86 2.45
C GLU A 109 -20.35 36.49 2.43
N GLU A 110 -19.82 36.00 3.55
CA GLU A 110 -18.41 35.61 3.64
C GLU A 110 -18.11 34.36 2.79
N LEU A 111 -19.04 33.40 2.75
CA LEU A 111 -18.94 32.19 1.92
C LEU A 111 -19.09 32.45 0.41
N LEU A 112 -19.72 33.56 0.01
CA LEU A 112 -19.90 33.95 -1.40
C LEU A 112 -18.78 34.84 -1.94
N LYS A 113 -17.86 35.30 -1.10
CA LYS A 113 -16.71 36.14 -1.50
C LYS A 113 -15.43 35.34 -1.82
N GLU A 114 -15.43 34.03 -1.59
CA GLU A 114 -14.30 33.14 -1.91
C GLU A 114 -14.41 32.43 -3.29
N GLU A 115 -15.35 32.83 -4.15
CA GLU A 115 -15.33 32.54 -5.62
C GLU A 115 -14.73 33.71 -6.42
#